data_AF-A0A6P6A9H9-F1
#
_entry.id   AF-A0A6P6A9H9-F1
#
_cell.length_a   1.000
_cell.length_b   1.000
_cell.length_c   1.000
_cell.angle_alpha   90.00
_cell.angle_beta   90.00
_cell.angle_gamma   90.00
#
_symmetry.space_group_name_H-M   'P 1'
#
loop_
_entity.id
_entity.type
_entity.pdbx_description
1 polymer ?
#
loop_
_entity_poly.entity_id
_entity_poly.type
_entity_poly.pdbx_seq_one_letter_code
_entity_poly.pdbx_strand_id
1 'polypeptide(L)'
;MVGNTLVKISSCPSMLSSTLTSIPHSSPKILPFLPPKPRTRLAKVRAMSAGTEHTPPPASSEQKNLLAVVLDVPRNIWKQTLRPLSDFGFGHRSIWEGGVGLFLVSGTVLLALSLAWLRGFQIRSKFRKYMVVFEFAQASGICTGTPVRIRGVTVGNVVRINPSLKSIEAVVEVEDDKIIIPRNSLVEVNQSGLLMETLIDITPRDPIPSPSVGPLDAECLKEGLIVCDRQKIKGEQGVSLDALVGIVTRLAHQMEEIGIANTYSLAERVAAVIQEAKPLLTK
;
A
#
# COMPACT_ATOMS: atom_id res chain seq x y z
N MET A 1 -26.09 -10.37 53.88
CA MET A 1 -27.41 -9.76 53.58
C MET A 1 -27.18 -8.59 52.65
N VAL A 2 -27.79 -8.66 51.46
CA VAL A 2 -28.30 -7.53 50.62
C VAL A 2 -27.26 -6.50 50.13
N GLY A 3 -27.20 -6.13 48.84
CA GLY A 3 -28.08 -6.41 47.72
C GLY A 3 -27.55 -5.82 46.40
N ASN A 4 -28.01 -6.41 45.30
CA ASN A 4 -27.84 -5.91 43.94
C ASN A 4 -28.74 -4.69 43.71
N THR A 5 -28.22 -3.67 43.03
CA THR A 5 -29.01 -2.53 42.59
C THR A 5 -29.23 -2.60 41.09
N LEU A 6 -30.46 -2.95 40.73
CA LEU A 6 -31.03 -2.94 39.39
C LEU A 6 -31.77 -1.61 39.24
N VAL A 7 -31.32 -0.75 38.33
CA VAL A 7 -32.04 0.51 38.01
C VAL A 7 -32.65 0.38 36.62
N LYS A 8 -33.98 0.45 36.61
CA LYS A 8 -34.84 0.52 35.43
C LYS A 8 -35.69 1.76 35.61
N ILE A 9 -35.57 2.76 34.74
CA ILE A 9 -36.56 3.83 34.61
C ILE A 9 -36.84 4.08 33.12
N SER A 10 -38.13 4.05 32.84
CA SER A 10 -38.86 4.30 31.60
C SER A 10 -39.21 5.78 31.49
N SER A 11 -39.20 6.34 30.27
CA SER A 11 -40.31 7.09 29.64
C SER A 11 -39.82 8.18 28.67
N CYS A 12 -40.11 7.99 27.37
CA CYS A 12 -40.23 9.00 26.31
C CYS A 12 -41.51 9.88 26.54
N PRO A 13 -42.03 10.74 25.61
CA PRO A 13 -41.62 11.07 24.23
C PRO A 13 -41.84 12.56 23.78
N SER A 14 -41.47 12.90 22.53
CA SER A 14 -42.28 13.64 21.51
C SER A 14 -41.37 14.12 20.35
N MET A 15 -41.54 13.61 19.11
CA MET A 15 -42.29 14.24 17.98
C MET A 15 -41.41 15.22 17.18
N LEU A 16 -41.10 15.05 15.89
CA LEU A 16 -41.90 15.03 14.64
C LEU A 16 -40.87 14.92 13.46
N SER A 17 -41.11 14.50 12.22
CA SER A 17 -42.24 14.01 11.40
C SER A 17 -41.60 13.49 10.08
N SER A 18 -41.92 12.28 9.60
CA SER A 18 -42.80 11.95 8.43
C SER A 18 -42.16 12.20 7.05
N THR A 19 -42.32 11.38 6.00
CA THR A 19 -43.45 10.55 5.49
C THR A 19 -42.91 9.29 4.77
N LEU A 20 -43.39 8.05 4.99
CA LEU A 20 -44.57 7.36 4.39
C LEU A 20 -44.69 7.59 2.87
N THR A 21 -44.65 6.55 2.01
CA THR A 21 -45.74 5.58 1.83
C THR A 21 -45.31 4.28 1.12
N SER A 22 -46.09 3.23 1.38
CA SER A 22 -46.03 1.88 0.81
C SER A 22 -47.25 1.59 -0.07
N ILE A 23 -47.15 0.54 -0.92
CA ILE A 23 -48.23 -0.28 -1.57
C ILE A 23 -48.82 0.36 -2.88
N PRO A 24 -49.37 -0.35 -3.92
CA PRO A 24 -49.73 -1.78 -4.11
C PRO A 24 -49.38 -2.46 -5.47
N HIS A 25 -49.69 -3.77 -5.51
CA HIS A 25 -50.09 -4.57 -6.68
C HIS A 25 -51.28 -3.96 -7.46
N SER A 26 -51.19 -3.84 -8.80
CA SER A 26 -52.32 -4.09 -9.75
C SER A 26 -51.90 -3.90 -11.22
N SER A 27 -52.49 -4.75 -12.07
CA SER A 27 -52.43 -4.73 -13.54
C SER A 27 -53.24 -3.55 -14.11
N PRO A 28 -52.87 -3.01 -15.30
CA PRO A 28 -53.82 -3.10 -16.40
C PRO A 28 -53.18 -3.38 -17.78
N LYS A 29 -53.95 -4.10 -18.61
CA LYS A 29 -53.84 -4.11 -20.08
C LYS A 29 -53.97 -2.68 -20.62
N ILE A 30 -53.14 -2.28 -21.59
CA ILE A 30 -53.48 -1.39 -22.73
C ILE A 30 -52.30 -1.43 -23.73
N LEU A 31 -52.60 -1.77 -24.99
CA LEU A 31 -51.73 -1.65 -26.16
C LEU A 31 -51.52 -0.18 -26.53
N PRO A 32 -50.41 0.13 -27.22
CA PRO A 32 -50.56 0.86 -28.48
C PRO A 32 -49.82 0.19 -29.64
N PHE A 33 -50.57 0.10 -30.73
CA PHE A 33 -50.19 -0.18 -32.10
C PHE A 33 -49.18 0.85 -32.62
N LEU A 34 -48.21 0.47 -33.47
CA LEU A 34 -47.56 1.28 -34.53
C LEU A 34 -46.48 0.44 -35.31
N PRO A 35 -46.06 0.82 -36.52
CA PRO A 35 -46.46 0.22 -37.81
C PRO A 35 -45.40 -0.71 -38.47
N PRO A 36 -45.74 -1.43 -39.57
CA PRO A 36 -44.78 -2.29 -40.28
C PRO A 36 -44.20 -1.62 -41.54
N LYS A 37 -42.89 -1.79 -41.81
CA LYS A 37 -42.24 -1.78 -43.15
C LYS A 37 -40.70 -1.86 -43.05
N PRO A 38 -39.95 -2.14 -44.15
CA PRO A 38 -40.24 -2.94 -45.34
C PRO A 38 -39.18 -4.05 -45.59
N ARG A 39 -39.56 -5.07 -46.38
CA ARG A 39 -38.62 -6.03 -46.99
C ARG A 39 -37.86 -5.36 -48.14
N THR A 40 -36.54 -5.26 -48.03
CA THR A 40 -35.66 -4.91 -49.16
C THR A 40 -35.27 -6.18 -49.92
N ARG A 41 -35.89 -6.39 -51.10
CA ARG A 41 -35.36 -7.30 -52.13
C ARG A 41 -34.17 -6.61 -52.80
N LEU A 42 -33.00 -7.25 -52.81
CA LEU A 42 -31.87 -6.81 -53.60
C LEU A 42 -31.94 -7.44 -55.00
N ALA A 43 -32.19 -6.59 -55.98
CA ALA A 43 -32.13 -6.93 -57.40
C ALA A 43 -30.66 -7.06 -57.84
N LYS A 44 -30.36 -8.14 -58.57
CA LYS A 44 -29.04 -8.39 -59.16
C LYS A 44 -28.99 -7.68 -60.51
N VAL A 45 -28.31 -6.52 -60.58
CA VAL A 45 -28.02 -5.84 -61.85
C VAL A 45 -26.78 -6.47 -62.45
N ARG A 46 -26.93 -7.03 -63.66
CA ARG A 46 -25.84 -7.55 -64.51
C ARG A 46 -25.48 -6.43 -65.49
N ALA A 47 -24.28 -5.87 -65.37
CA ALA A 47 -23.70 -5.00 -66.38
C ALA A 47 -22.94 -5.87 -67.41
N MET A 48 -23.26 -5.69 -68.69
CA MET A 48 -22.48 -6.17 -69.82
C MET A 48 -21.56 -5.03 -70.27
N SER A 49 -20.29 -5.31 -70.52
CA SER A 49 -19.44 -4.44 -71.33
C SER A 49 -18.55 -5.30 -72.22
N ALA A 50 -18.47 -4.89 -73.48
CA ALA A 50 -17.81 -5.54 -74.59
C ALA A 50 -16.28 -5.47 -74.47
N GLY A 51 -15.59 -6.47 -75.01
CA GLY A 51 -14.13 -6.56 -75.02
C GLY A 51 -13.48 -5.74 -76.13
N THR A 52 -12.16 -5.60 -76.06
CA THR A 52 -11.16 -5.73 -77.14
C THR A 52 -9.76 -5.81 -76.48
N GLU A 53 -8.82 -6.43 -77.18
CA GLU A 53 -7.57 -7.08 -76.76
C GLU A 53 -6.35 -6.20 -76.38
N HIS A 54 -5.37 -6.87 -75.73
CA HIS A 54 -3.90 -6.86 -75.93
C HIS A 54 -2.95 -6.49 -74.74
N THR A 55 -2.34 -7.56 -74.16
CA THR A 55 -0.91 -7.82 -73.80
C THR A 55 -0.06 -6.84 -72.90
N PRO A 56 1.01 -7.31 -72.19
CA PRO A 56 1.49 -6.88 -70.84
C PRO A 56 2.81 -6.04 -70.92
N PRO A 57 3.64 -5.70 -69.87
CA PRO A 57 3.87 -6.31 -68.54
C PRO A 57 4.20 -5.27 -67.38
N PRO A 58 5.06 -5.49 -66.35
CA PRO A 58 4.65 -5.37 -64.94
C PRO A 58 5.36 -4.26 -64.13
N ALA A 59 4.76 -3.81 -63.02
CA ALA A 59 5.50 -3.12 -61.95
C ALA A 59 4.83 -3.30 -60.58
N SER A 60 5.64 -3.82 -59.67
CA SER A 60 5.58 -3.80 -58.20
C SER A 60 4.65 -2.79 -57.53
N SER A 61 3.84 -3.25 -56.58
CA SER A 61 3.69 -2.59 -55.28
C SER A 61 3.10 -3.58 -54.27
N GLU A 62 4.01 -4.14 -53.50
CA GLU A 62 3.78 -5.10 -52.44
C GLU A 62 3.35 -4.34 -51.17
N GLN A 63 2.09 -3.92 -51.10
CA GLN A 63 1.53 -3.46 -49.83
C GLN A 63 0.01 -3.61 -49.84
N LYS A 64 -0.50 -4.33 -48.83
CA LYS A 64 -1.90 -4.73 -48.56
C LYS A 64 -2.15 -6.17 -48.98
N ASN A 65 -1.97 -7.09 -48.02
CA ASN A 65 -2.76 -8.32 -47.82
C ASN A 65 -2.29 -9.20 -46.64
N LEU A 66 -1.47 -8.70 -45.70
CA LEU A 66 -1.09 -9.50 -44.52
C LEU A 66 -2.22 -9.69 -43.49
N LEU A 67 -3.23 -8.80 -43.48
CA LEU A 67 -4.43 -8.96 -42.65
C LEU A 67 -5.55 -9.78 -43.32
N ALA A 68 -5.45 -10.03 -44.63
CA ALA A 68 -6.40 -10.88 -45.35
C ALA A 68 -6.10 -12.37 -45.16
N VAL A 69 -4.82 -12.72 -44.97
CA VAL A 69 -4.38 -14.12 -44.72
C VAL A 69 -4.86 -14.65 -43.36
N VAL A 70 -5.17 -13.77 -42.40
CA VAL A 70 -5.63 -14.16 -41.05
C VAL A 70 -7.16 -14.23 -40.94
N LEU A 71 -7.92 -13.59 -41.85
CA LEU A 71 -9.39 -13.51 -41.73
C LEU A 71 -10.19 -14.37 -42.70
N ASP A 72 -9.58 -15.03 -43.69
CA ASP A 72 -10.28 -16.01 -44.52
C ASP A 72 -10.07 -17.45 -44.01
N VAL A 73 -10.66 -17.74 -42.85
CA VAL A 73 -10.93 -19.14 -42.48
C VAL A 73 -11.98 -19.67 -43.47
N PRO A 74 -11.67 -20.65 -44.33
CA PRO A 74 -12.60 -21.09 -45.36
C PRO A 74 -13.80 -21.77 -44.69
N ARG A 75 -15.01 -21.32 -45.03
CA ARG A 75 -16.28 -21.97 -44.60
C ARG A 75 -16.30 -23.48 -44.85
N ASN A 76 -15.51 -23.97 -45.80
CA ASN A 76 -15.38 -25.40 -46.09
C ASN A 76 -14.61 -26.15 -44.99
N ILE A 77 -13.60 -25.54 -44.36
CA ILE A 77 -12.88 -26.14 -43.23
C ILE A 77 -13.79 -26.18 -42.01
N TRP A 78 -14.52 -25.10 -41.72
CA TRP A 78 -15.52 -25.08 -40.63
C TRP A 78 -16.61 -26.14 -40.82
N LYS A 79 -17.10 -26.33 -42.06
CA LYS A 79 -18.06 -27.40 -42.36
C LYS A 79 -17.47 -28.79 -42.19
N GLN A 80 -16.20 -28.99 -42.51
CA GLN A 80 -15.55 -30.31 -42.42
C GLN A 80 -15.20 -30.66 -40.96
N THR A 81 -14.82 -29.67 -40.16
CA THR A 81 -14.54 -29.84 -38.72
C THR A 81 -15.82 -29.97 -37.87
N LEU A 82 -16.95 -29.38 -38.30
CA LEU A 82 -18.24 -29.50 -37.59
C LEU A 82 -19.10 -30.70 -38.00
N ARG A 83 -18.83 -31.34 -39.14
CA ARG A 83 -19.55 -32.56 -39.58
C ARG A 83 -19.56 -33.70 -38.55
N PRO A 84 -18.45 -34.07 -37.89
CA PRO A 84 -18.49 -35.11 -36.86
C PRO A 84 -19.21 -34.66 -35.57
N LEU A 85 -19.40 -33.35 -35.36
CA LEU A 85 -20.14 -32.81 -34.22
C LEU A 85 -21.65 -32.71 -34.51
N SER A 86 -22.05 -32.61 -35.78
CA SER A 86 -23.47 -32.60 -36.18
C SER A 86 -24.16 -33.97 -36.07
N ASP A 87 -23.41 -35.07 -36.03
CA ASP A 87 -23.97 -36.42 -35.83
C ASP A 87 -24.55 -36.62 -34.41
N PHE A 88 -24.27 -35.70 -33.49
CA PHE A 88 -24.87 -35.68 -32.14
C PHE A 88 -26.25 -35.00 -32.08
N GLY A 89 -26.91 -34.71 -33.22
CA GLY A 89 -28.30 -34.22 -33.24
C GLY A 89 -28.49 -32.76 -32.83
N PHE A 90 -27.41 -31.97 -32.78
CA PHE A 90 -27.46 -30.56 -32.41
C PHE A 90 -27.81 -29.68 -33.64
N GLY A 91 -29.03 -29.12 -33.67
CA GLY A 91 -29.48 -28.21 -34.72
C GLY A 91 -28.78 -26.85 -34.71
N HIS A 92 -28.87 -26.09 -35.81
CA HIS A 92 -28.24 -24.76 -35.93
C HIS A 92 -28.59 -23.76 -34.81
N ARG A 93 -29.76 -23.90 -34.16
CA ARG A 93 -30.16 -23.09 -32.99
C ARG A 93 -29.48 -23.54 -31.69
N SER A 94 -29.27 -24.85 -31.50
CA SER A 94 -28.65 -25.37 -30.28
C SER A 94 -27.15 -25.06 -30.20
N ILE A 95 -26.48 -24.84 -31.33
CA ILE A 95 -25.08 -24.36 -31.36
C ILE A 95 -24.96 -22.95 -30.77
N TRP A 96 -25.95 -22.08 -31.01
CA TRP A 96 -25.96 -20.72 -30.48
C TRP A 96 -26.30 -20.71 -28.97
N GLU A 97 -27.22 -21.57 -28.55
CA GLU A 97 -27.61 -21.76 -27.15
C GLU A 97 -26.49 -22.42 -26.32
N GLY A 98 -25.75 -23.38 -26.87
CA GLY A 98 -24.57 -23.96 -26.22
C GLY A 98 -23.36 -23.01 -26.18
N GLY A 99 -23.21 -22.17 -27.21
CA GLY A 99 -22.15 -21.17 -27.29
C GLY A 99 -22.22 -20.12 -26.19
N VAL A 100 -23.41 -19.62 -25.85
CA VAL A 100 -23.58 -18.66 -24.74
C VAL A 100 -23.28 -19.30 -23.38
N GLY A 101 -23.64 -20.56 -23.17
CA GLY A 101 -23.32 -21.31 -21.96
C GLY A 101 -21.81 -21.50 -21.80
N LEU A 102 -21.12 -21.95 -22.85
CA LEU A 102 -19.67 -22.11 -22.84
C LEU A 102 -18.95 -20.77 -22.65
N PHE A 103 -19.44 -19.68 -23.24
CA PHE A 103 -18.90 -18.34 -23.05
C PHE A 103 -19.01 -17.89 -21.59
N LEU A 104 -20.16 -18.12 -20.95
CA LEU A 104 -20.39 -17.75 -19.56
C LEU A 104 -19.49 -18.56 -18.61
N VAL A 105 -19.34 -19.86 -18.85
CA VAL A 105 -18.48 -20.74 -18.06
C VAL A 105 -17.01 -20.35 -18.25
N SER A 106 -16.57 -20.19 -19.50
CA SER A 106 -15.20 -19.79 -19.84
C SER A 106 -14.84 -18.42 -19.25
N GLY A 107 -15.73 -17.43 -19.40
CA GLY A 107 -15.55 -16.10 -18.82
C GLY A 107 -15.45 -16.15 -17.29
N THR A 108 -16.26 -16.98 -16.63
CA THR A 108 -16.21 -17.17 -15.18
C THR A 108 -14.87 -17.78 -14.74
N VAL A 109 -14.39 -18.80 -15.45
CA VAL A 109 -13.10 -19.47 -15.16
C VAL A 109 -11.92 -18.51 -15.35
N LEU A 110 -11.89 -17.77 -16.46
CA LEU A 110 -10.86 -16.75 -16.72
C LEU A 110 -10.86 -15.66 -15.66
N LEU A 111 -12.03 -15.17 -15.26
CA LEU A 111 -12.17 -14.18 -14.20
C LEU A 111 -11.66 -14.71 -12.85
N ALA A 112 -12.04 -15.94 -12.48
CA ALA A 112 -11.59 -16.57 -11.25
C ALA A 112 -10.06 -16.74 -11.20
N LEU A 113 -9.44 -17.18 -12.30
CA LEU A 113 -7.99 -17.30 -12.42
C LEU A 113 -7.29 -15.94 -12.31
N SER A 114 -7.83 -14.90 -12.97
CA SER A 114 -7.30 -13.54 -12.88
C SER A 114 -7.36 -13.00 -11.45
N LEU A 115 -8.50 -13.18 -10.76
CA LEU A 115 -8.66 -12.79 -9.36
C LEU A 115 -7.72 -13.58 -8.43
N ALA A 116 -7.53 -14.87 -8.68
CA ALA A 116 -6.59 -15.70 -7.92
C ALA A 116 -5.14 -15.23 -8.13
N TRP A 117 -4.76 -14.87 -9.35
CA TRP A 117 -3.43 -14.31 -9.66
C TRP A 117 -3.21 -12.96 -8.95
N LEU A 118 -4.17 -12.03 -9.08
CA LEU A 118 -4.12 -10.72 -8.42
C LEU A 118 -3.98 -10.86 -6.90
N ARG A 119 -4.77 -11.75 -6.30
CA ARG A 119 -4.66 -12.06 -4.86
C ARG A 119 -3.31 -12.68 -4.53
N GLY A 120 -2.83 -13.64 -5.31
CA GLY A 120 -1.53 -14.28 -5.11
C GLY A 120 -0.36 -13.30 -5.11
N PHE A 121 -0.39 -12.30 -5.99
CA PHE A 121 0.62 -11.25 -6.03
C PHE A 121 0.59 -10.35 -4.78
N GLN A 122 -0.60 -9.91 -4.37
CA GLN A 122 -0.76 -9.10 -3.15
C GLN A 122 -0.36 -9.87 -1.88
N ILE A 123 -0.69 -11.15 -1.83
CA ILE A 123 -0.30 -12.06 -0.75
C ILE A 123 1.21 -12.23 -0.69
N ARG A 124 1.86 -12.43 -1.84
CA ARG A 124 3.33 -12.58 -1.90
C ARG A 124 4.07 -11.36 -1.36
N SER A 125 3.57 -10.15 -1.64
CA SER A 125 4.13 -8.91 -1.07
C SER A 125 3.97 -8.86 0.45
N LYS A 126 2.85 -9.32 1.01
CA LYS A 126 2.66 -9.36 2.47
C LYS A 126 3.57 -10.36 3.18
N PHE A 127 4.03 -11.41 2.49
CA PHE A 127 4.90 -12.44 3.07
C PHE A 127 6.38 -12.04 3.17
N ARG A 128 6.78 -10.86 2.66
CA ARG A 128 8.17 -10.38 2.71
C ARG A 128 8.44 -9.44 3.87
N LYS A 129 7.48 -9.28 4.77
CA LYS A 129 7.63 -8.44 5.95
C LYS A 129 8.34 -9.21 7.05
N TYR A 130 9.18 -8.51 7.80
CA TYR A 130 9.80 -9.04 9.01
C TYR A 130 9.65 -8.06 10.16
N MET A 131 9.76 -8.57 11.37
CA MET A 131 9.58 -7.81 12.59
C MET A 131 10.95 -7.50 13.21
N VAL A 132 11.11 -6.31 13.77
CA VAL A 132 12.28 -5.92 14.54
C VAL A 132 11.82 -5.35 15.87
N VAL A 133 12.59 -5.57 16.93
CA VAL A 133 12.28 -5.03 18.24
C VAL A 133 13.33 -3.99 18.62
N PHE A 134 12.92 -2.74 18.75
CA PHE A 134 13.77 -1.66 19.25
C PHE A 134 13.56 -1.50 20.75
N GLU A 135 14.64 -1.57 21.50
CA GLU A 135 14.63 -1.35 22.96
C GLU A 135 15.12 0.06 23.27
N PHE A 136 14.27 0.87 23.88
CA PHE A 136 14.58 2.25 24.28
C PHE A 136 14.54 2.40 25.80
N ALA A 137 15.40 3.24 26.37
CA ALA A 137 15.32 3.61 27.79
C ALA A 137 14.18 4.61 28.05
N GLN A 138 13.95 5.53 27.11
CA GLN A 138 12.93 6.58 27.19
C GLN A 138 12.14 6.61 25.87
N ALA A 139 10.81 6.70 25.95
CA ALA A 139 9.97 6.87 24.78
C ALA A 139 9.56 8.33 24.63
N SER A 140 10.11 9.02 23.63
CA SER A 140 9.76 10.41 23.28
C SER A 140 8.44 10.48 22.51
N GLY A 141 7.36 9.92 23.07
CA GLY A 141 6.04 9.90 22.44
C GLY A 141 5.89 8.92 21.27
N ILE A 142 6.55 7.75 21.34
CA ILE A 142 6.37 6.67 20.34
C ILE A 142 4.96 6.09 20.49
N CYS A 143 4.26 5.92 19.37
CA CYS A 143 2.91 5.36 19.32
C CYS A 143 2.84 4.26 18.24
N THR A 144 1.79 3.44 18.30
CA THR A 144 1.49 2.52 17.19
C THR A 144 1.24 3.33 15.92
N GLY A 145 1.87 2.95 14.82
CA GLY A 145 1.86 3.69 13.56
C GLY A 145 2.98 4.73 13.43
N THR A 146 3.84 4.91 14.43
CA THR A 146 5.04 5.75 14.28
C THR A 146 5.89 5.23 13.10
N PRO A 147 6.24 6.10 12.14
CA PRO A 147 7.01 5.70 10.98
C PRO A 147 8.47 5.44 11.36
N VAL A 148 9.04 4.41 10.77
CA VAL A 148 10.45 4.05 10.89
C VAL A 148 11.16 4.35 9.58
N ARG A 149 12.26 5.08 9.66
CA ARG A 149 13.01 5.56 8.50
C ARG A 149 14.45 5.08 8.57
N ILE A 150 15.03 4.84 7.41
CA ILE A 150 16.48 4.65 7.25
C ILE A 150 16.97 5.78 6.36
N ARG A 151 17.87 6.62 6.87
CA ARG A 151 18.42 7.79 6.14
C ARG A 151 17.32 8.65 5.49
N GLY A 152 16.22 8.86 6.22
CA GLY A 152 15.08 9.65 5.75
C GLY A 152 14.10 8.95 4.80
N VAL A 153 14.26 7.67 4.47
CA VAL A 153 13.26 6.91 3.69
C VAL A 153 12.43 6.04 4.62
N THR A 154 11.11 6.09 4.54
CA THR A 154 10.22 5.23 5.34
C THR A 154 10.34 3.78 4.90
N VAL A 155 10.59 2.90 5.86
CA VAL A 155 10.83 1.46 5.63
C VAL A 155 9.85 0.56 6.37
N GLY A 156 9.09 1.11 7.32
CA GLY A 156 8.23 0.34 8.20
C GLY A 156 7.52 1.22 9.21
N ASN A 157 6.72 0.58 10.06
CA ASN A 157 5.93 1.26 11.09
C ASN A 157 5.93 0.44 12.39
N VAL A 158 5.78 1.14 13.52
CA VAL A 158 5.59 0.49 14.83
C VAL A 158 4.21 -0.17 14.88
N VAL A 159 4.17 -1.49 15.06
CA VAL A 159 2.91 -2.25 15.17
C VAL A 159 2.45 -2.37 16.61
N ARG A 160 3.40 -2.49 17.55
CA ARG A 160 3.10 -2.71 18.97
C ARG A 160 4.18 -2.11 19.86
N ILE A 161 3.79 -1.65 21.03
CA ILE A 161 4.70 -1.13 22.05
C ILE A 161 4.45 -1.91 23.35
N ASN A 162 5.50 -2.44 23.95
CA ASN A 162 5.47 -3.10 25.24
C ASN A 162 6.31 -2.27 26.24
N PRO A 163 5.67 -1.45 27.09
CA PRO A 163 6.39 -0.74 28.13
C PRO A 163 6.81 -1.72 29.25
N SER A 164 8.03 -1.58 29.73
CA SER A 164 8.56 -2.25 30.93
C SER A 164 9.14 -1.20 31.88
N LEU A 165 9.39 -1.58 33.13
CA LEU A 165 9.91 -0.67 34.16
C LEU A 165 11.33 -0.18 33.86
N LYS A 166 12.11 -0.97 33.11
CA LYS A 166 13.51 -0.66 32.77
C LYS A 166 13.69 -0.10 31.37
N SER A 167 12.85 -0.53 30.43
CA SER A 167 12.97 -0.20 29.02
C SER A 167 11.62 -0.37 28.31
N ILE A 168 11.52 0.15 27.11
CA ILE A 168 10.33 0.13 26.29
C ILE A 168 10.68 -0.60 25.00
N GLU A 169 9.94 -1.66 24.70
CA GLU A 169 10.14 -2.46 23.50
C GLU A 169 9.13 -2.04 22.42
N ALA A 170 9.61 -1.40 21.36
CA ALA A 170 8.83 -1.08 20.18
C ALA A 170 9.00 -2.17 19.12
N VAL A 171 7.92 -2.89 18.83
CA VAL A 171 7.85 -3.89 17.77
C VAL A 171 7.50 -3.21 16.46
N VAL A 172 8.41 -3.28 15.50
CA VAL A 172 8.33 -2.63 14.19
C VAL A 172 8.17 -3.69 13.12
N GLU A 173 7.26 -3.44 12.19
CA GLU A 173 7.12 -4.21 10.97
C GLU A 173 7.84 -3.47 9.83
N VAL A 174 8.82 -4.14 9.23
CA VAL A 174 9.53 -3.66 8.05
C VAL A 174 8.83 -4.20 6.80
N GLU A 175 8.65 -3.34 5.79
CA GLU A 175 7.78 -3.61 4.64
C GLU A 175 8.34 -4.63 3.64
N ASP A 176 9.66 -4.76 3.52
CA ASP A 176 10.32 -5.63 2.54
C ASP A 176 11.58 -6.30 3.13
N ASP A 177 11.81 -7.55 2.77
CA ASP A 177 12.94 -8.38 3.22
C ASP A 177 14.27 -7.93 2.60
N LYS A 178 14.20 -7.14 1.52
CA LYS A 178 15.33 -6.48 0.89
C LYS A 178 15.87 -5.29 1.70
N ILE A 179 15.07 -4.75 2.62
CA ILE A 179 15.50 -3.63 3.46
C ILE A 179 16.32 -4.22 4.61
N ILE A 180 17.63 -4.07 4.50
CA ILE A 180 18.58 -4.59 5.48
C ILE A 180 18.88 -3.50 6.51
N ILE A 181 18.74 -3.85 7.79
CA ILE A 181 19.16 -3.01 8.91
C ILE A 181 20.46 -3.59 9.48
N PRO A 182 21.62 -2.93 9.28
CA PRO A 182 22.88 -3.33 9.89
C PRO A 182 22.83 -3.26 11.42
N ARG A 183 23.51 -4.19 12.10
CA ARG A 183 23.58 -4.19 13.58
C ARG A 183 24.33 -3.00 14.18
N ASN A 184 25.26 -2.43 13.43
CA ASN A 184 26.01 -1.25 13.85
C ASN A 184 25.24 0.06 13.59
N SER A 185 23.97 0.00 13.21
CA SER A 185 23.14 1.19 13.02
C SER A 185 22.82 1.85 14.35
N LEU A 186 22.90 3.17 14.37
CA LEU A 186 22.36 3.99 15.42
C LEU A 186 20.85 4.12 15.20
N VAL A 187 20.05 3.64 16.15
CA VAL A 187 18.59 3.79 16.14
C VAL A 187 18.23 4.88 17.12
N GLU A 188 17.60 5.94 16.65
CA GLU A 188 17.22 7.08 17.47
C GLU A 188 15.74 7.39 17.33
N VAL A 189 15.11 7.75 18.45
CA VAL A 189 13.77 8.32 18.46
C VAL A 189 13.91 9.83 18.41
N ASN A 190 13.46 10.42 17.31
CA ASN A 190 13.50 11.85 17.09
C ASN A 190 12.07 12.39 17.03
N GLN A 191 11.87 13.61 17.55
CA GLN A 191 10.68 14.40 17.30
C GLN A 191 11.05 15.49 16.31
N SER A 192 10.41 15.51 15.15
CA SER A 192 10.69 16.46 14.08
C SER A 192 9.42 17.13 13.57
N GLY A 193 9.58 18.27 12.91
CA GLY A 193 8.49 19.01 12.27
C GLY A 193 7.75 19.97 13.20
N LEU A 194 6.96 20.86 12.61
CA LEU A 194 6.17 21.86 13.34
C LEU A 194 5.08 21.23 14.22
N LEU A 195 4.61 20.04 13.83
CA LEU A 195 3.58 19.28 14.53
C LEU A 195 4.16 18.29 15.55
N MET A 196 5.48 18.30 15.75
CA MET A 196 6.15 17.49 16.76
C MET A 196 5.92 15.98 16.57
N GLU A 197 6.06 15.53 15.32
CA GLU A 197 5.83 14.15 14.96
C GLU A 197 7.00 13.29 15.44
N THR A 198 6.68 12.23 16.18
CA THR A 198 7.66 11.24 16.59
C THR A 198 7.98 10.31 15.42
N LEU A 199 9.27 10.12 15.15
CA LEU A 199 9.79 9.21 14.15
C LEU A 199 10.98 8.42 14.70
N ILE A 200 11.15 7.20 14.22
CA ILE A 200 12.34 6.40 14.53
C ILE A 200 13.26 6.50 13.32
N ASP A 201 14.45 7.06 13.50
CA ASP A 201 15.45 7.16 12.45
C ASP A 201 16.59 6.17 12.69
N ILE A 202 16.99 5.48 11.63
CA ILE A 202 18.02 4.47 11.64
C ILE A 202 19.16 4.97 10.76
N THR A 203 20.32 5.17 11.39
CA THR A 203 21.54 5.63 10.73
C THR A 203 22.60 4.53 10.77
N PRO A 204 22.82 3.80 9.66
CA PRO A 204 23.91 2.83 9.56
C PRO A 204 25.26 3.52 9.71
N ARG A 205 26.13 2.98 10.57
CA ARG A 205 27.51 3.45 10.74
C ARG A 205 28.43 2.77 9.75
N ASP A 206 29.49 3.48 9.37
CA ASP A 206 30.54 2.89 8.53
C ASP A 206 31.46 1.98 9.37
N PRO A 207 31.93 0.84 8.81
CA PRO A 207 31.63 0.34 7.48
C PRO A 207 30.22 -0.28 7.40
N ILE A 208 29.54 -0.07 6.26
CA ILE A 208 28.24 -0.71 5.98
C ILE A 208 28.49 -2.17 5.60
N PRO A 209 28.00 -3.16 6.37
CA PRO A 209 28.18 -4.56 6.02
C PRO A 209 27.35 -4.93 4.79
N SER A 210 27.91 -5.77 3.93
CA SER A 210 27.21 -6.43 2.84
C SER A 210 26.87 -7.87 3.24
N PRO A 211 25.65 -8.16 3.71
CA PRO A 211 25.30 -9.50 4.14
C PRO A 211 25.16 -10.45 2.95
N SER A 212 25.45 -11.73 3.17
CA SER A 212 25.21 -12.78 2.17
C SER A 212 23.79 -13.33 2.25
N VAL A 213 23.13 -13.21 3.40
CA VAL A 213 21.78 -13.73 3.69
C VAL A 213 20.80 -12.64 4.09
N GLY A 214 19.50 -12.87 3.86
CA GLY A 214 18.44 -11.93 4.20
C GLY A 214 17.96 -12.04 5.66
N PRO A 215 17.15 -11.07 6.13
CA PRO A 215 16.66 -11.01 7.51
C PRO A 215 15.70 -12.15 7.90
N LEU A 216 15.07 -12.79 6.90
CA LEU A 216 14.15 -13.93 7.07
C LEU A 216 14.85 -15.30 6.98
N ASP A 217 16.12 -15.35 6.58
CA ASP A 217 16.84 -16.60 6.38
C ASP A 217 17.29 -17.20 7.72
N ALA A 218 17.28 -18.53 7.82
CA ALA A 218 17.69 -19.26 9.02
C ALA A 218 19.16 -19.02 9.40
N GLU A 219 20.00 -18.65 8.44
CA GLU A 219 21.43 -18.42 8.66
C GLU A 219 21.75 -16.98 9.09
N CYS A 220 20.77 -16.07 9.09
CA CYS A 220 20.95 -14.67 9.50
C CYS A 220 21.55 -14.54 10.92
N LEU A 221 21.10 -15.40 11.83
CA LEU A 221 21.59 -15.41 13.22
C LEU A 221 23.06 -15.83 13.33
N LYS A 222 23.58 -16.61 12.37
CA LYS A 222 24.98 -17.08 12.35
C LYS A 222 25.92 -15.98 11.84
N GLU A 223 25.49 -15.23 10.83
CA GLU A 223 26.28 -14.14 10.24
C GLU A 223 26.38 -12.95 11.21
N GLY A 224 25.27 -12.58 11.88
CA GLY A 224 25.27 -11.59 12.96
C GLY A 224 25.62 -10.16 12.53
N LEU A 225 25.70 -9.88 11.22
CA LEU A 225 25.99 -8.54 10.67
C LEU A 225 24.73 -7.65 10.60
N ILE A 226 23.56 -8.27 10.46
CA ILE A 226 22.27 -7.60 10.27
C ILE A 226 21.30 -7.97 11.38
N VAL A 227 20.22 -7.19 11.51
CA VAL A 227 19.13 -7.46 12.45
C VAL A 227 18.13 -8.41 11.78
N CYS A 228 17.98 -9.61 12.34
CA CYS A 228 17.09 -10.65 11.82
C CYS A 228 15.64 -10.51 12.30
N ASP A 229 14.72 -11.32 11.76
CA ASP A 229 13.33 -11.37 12.22
C ASP A 229 13.22 -11.58 13.74
N ARG A 230 12.41 -10.73 14.38
CA ARG A 230 12.12 -10.67 15.82
C ARG A 230 13.35 -10.47 16.71
N GLN A 231 14.45 -9.99 16.15
CA GLN A 231 15.65 -9.68 16.91
C GLN A 231 15.54 -8.32 17.59
N LYS A 232 16.18 -8.22 18.76
CA LYS A 232 16.28 -6.99 19.54
C LYS A 232 17.53 -6.21 19.16
N ILE A 233 17.39 -4.89 19.00
CA ILE A 233 18.50 -3.94 18.89
C ILE A 233 18.20 -2.74 19.79
N LYS A 234 19.24 -2.20 20.43
CA LYS A 234 19.11 -1.04 21.31
C LYS A 234 18.96 0.23 20.48
N GLY A 235 18.05 1.08 20.92
CA GLY A 235 17.91 2.43 20.41
C GLY A 235 18.06 3.45 21.53
N GLU A 236 18.41 4.67 21.12
CA GLU A 236 18.69 5.81 21.99
C GLU A 236 17.62 6.89 21.78
N GLN A 237 17.50 7.78 22.76
CA GLN A 237 16.72 9.00 22.59
C GLN A 237 17.55 10.01 21.80
N GLY A 238 17.01 10.47 20.67
CA GLY A 238 17.59 11.55 19.90
C GLY A 238 17.07 12.92 20.34
N VAL A 239 16.77 13.79 19.39
CA VAL A 239 16.24 15.13 19.66
C VAL A 239 14.77 15.06 20.06
N SER A 240 14.44 15.61 21.23
CA SER A 240 13.05 15.73 21.71
C SER A 240 12.80 17.11 22.29
N LEU A 241 11.64 17.70 21.97
CA LEU A 241 11.26 19.02 22.50
C LEU A 241 11.06 18.96 24.02
N ASP A 242 10.48 17.87 24.52
CA ASP A 242 10.23 17.68 25.95
C ASP A 242 11.53 17.72 26.77
N ALA A 243 12.60 17.11 26.25
CA ALA A 243 13.92 17.20 26.89
C ALA A 243 14.48 18.63 26.84
N LEU A 244 14.34 19.34 25.72
CA LEU A 244 14.79 20.72 25.60
C LEU A 244 14.05 21.64 26.57
N VAL A 245 12.72 21.57 26.61
CA VAL A 245 11.89 22.34 27.54
C VAL A 245 12.26 22.00 28.97
N GLY A 246 12.43 20.72 29.30
CA GLY A 246 12.87 20.28 30.63
C GLY A 246 14.23 20.88 31.04
N ILE A 247 15.21 20.91 30.13
CA ILE A 247 16.52 21.53 30.36
C ILE A 247 16.37 23.04 30.59
N VAL A 248 15.61 23.73 29.74
CA VAL A 248 15.41 25.20 29.83
C VAL A 248 14.67 25.58 31.11
N THR A 249 13.58 24.88 31.46
CA THR A 249 12.83 25.14 32.69
C THR A 249 13.69 24.89 33.94
N ARG A 250 14.47 23.81 33.94
CA ARG A 250 15.42 23.54 35.03
C ARG A 250 16.48 24.63 35.15
N LEU A 251 17.04 25.08 34.03
CA LEU A 251 18.01 26.18 34.01
C LEU A 251 17.38 27.49 34.53
N ALA A 252 16.15 27.81 34.10
CA ALA A 252 15.43 28.99 34.55
C ALA A 252 15.22 28.99 36.06
N HIS A 253 14.78 27.87 36.64
CA HIS A 253 14.63 27.74 38.09
C HIS A 253 15.96 27.85 38.84
N GLN A 254 17.03 27.25 38.31
CA GLN A 254 18.36 27.39 38.93
C GLN A 254 18.87 28.84 38.90
N MET A 255 18.58 29.60 37.84
CA MET A 255 18.91 31.02 37.76
C MET A 255 18.09 31.88 38.73
N GLU A 256 16.84 31.49 38.99
CA GLU A 256 15.97 32.15 39.97
C GLU A 256 16.45 31.88 41.41
N GLU A 257 16.82 30.64 41.73
CA GLU A 257 17.32 30.25 43.07
C GLU A 257 18.67 30.86 43.43
N ILE A 258 19.65 30.80 42.52
CA ILE A 258 20.99 31.35 42.76
C ILE A 258 20.93 32.89 42.80
N GLY A 259 19.90 33.47 42.18
CA GLY A 259 19.73 34.89 42.01
C GLY A 259 20.68 35.41 40.94
N ILE A 260 20.11 36.04 39.92
CA ILE A 260 20.84 36.64 38.79
C ILE A 260 21.98 37.57 39.27
N ALA A 261 21.82 38.23 40.42
CA ALA A 261 22.84 39.09 41.01
C ALA A 261 24.11 38.34 41.47
N ASN A 262 23.96 37.12 42.03
CA ASN A 262 25.11 36.34 42.49
C ASN A 262 25.90 35.76 41.31
N THR A 263 25.23 35.36 40.23
CA THR A 263 25.91 34.94 39.00
C THR A 263 26.62 36.10 38.32
N TYR A 264 26.04 37.31 38.29
CA TYR A 264 26.74 38.51 37.80
C TYR A 264 27.97 38.85 38.63
N SER A 265 27.86 38.84 39.97
CA SER A 265 29.02 39.13 40.83
C SER A 265 30.11 38.05 40.74
N LEU A 266 29.74 36.79 40.53
CA LEU A 266 30.69 35.71 40.24
C LEU A 266 31.38 35.92 38.90
N ALA A 267 30.64 36.27 37.85
CA ALA A 267 31.21 36.54 36.52
C ALA A 267 32.20 37.72 36.56
N GLU A 268 31.87 38.78 37.32
CA GLU A 268 32.73 39.94 37.51
C GLU A 268 34.02 39.56 38.26
N ARG A 269 33.92 38.76 39.32
CA ARG A 269 35.08 38.24 40.05
C ARG A 269 35.96 37.34 39.18
N VAL A 270 35.36 36.46 38.39
CA VAL A 270 36.10 35.59 37.46
C VAL A 270 36.79 36.42 36.38
N ALA A 271 36.12 37.44 35.83
CA ALA A 271 36.73 38.36 34.87
C ALA A 271 37.92 39.12 35.47
N ALA A 272 37.82 39.56 36.72
CA ALA A 272 38.92 40.22 37.43
C ALA A 272 40.13 39.27 37.62
N VAL A 273 39.90 38.04 38.09
CA VAL A 273 40.97 37.04 38.27
C VAL A 273 41.61 36.66 36.94
N ILE A 274 40.84 36.55 35.85
CA ILE A 274 41.38 36.30 34.51
C ILE A 274 42.27 37.46 34.04
N GLN A 275 41.89 38.72 34.31
CA GLN A 275 42.75 39.86 34.01
C GLN A 275 44.06 39.83 34.80
N GLU A 276 44.00 39.50 36.10
CA GLU A 276 45.18 39.36 36.95
C GLU A 276 46.11 38.22 36.51
N ALA A 277 45.54 37.11 36.02
CA ALA A 277 46.28 35.95 35.54
C ALA A 277 46.77 36.08 34.08
N LYS A 278 46.27 37.05 33.31
CA LYS A 278 46.66 37.31 31.92
C LYS A 278 48.18 37.37 31.68
N PRO A 279 49.00 38.05 32.50
CA PRO A 279 50.46 38.06 32.34
C PRO A 279 51.13 36.68 32.54
N LEU A 280 50.49 35.75 33.25
CA LEU A 280 51.01 34.38 33.45
C LEU A 280 50.72 33.45 32.27
N LEU A 281 49.73 33.78 31.44
CA LEU A 281 49.32 32.99 30.26
C LEU A 281 50.04 33.41 28.96
N THR A 282 50.73 34.54 28.96
CA THR A 282 51.45 35.11 27.80
C THR A 282 52.95 34.77 27.77
N LYS A 283 53.38 33.72 28.46
CA LYS A 283 54.77 33.23 28.50
C LYS A 283 54.85 31.84 27.88
#